data_AF-A0A5S3R9J1-F1
#
_entry.id   AF-A0A5S3R9J1-F1
#
_cell.length_a   1.000
_cell.length_b   1.000
_cell.length_c   1.000
_cell.angle_alpha   90.00
_cell.angle_beta   90.00
_cell.angle_gamma   90.00
#
_symmetry.space_group_name_H-M   'P 1'
#
loop_
_entity.id
_entity.type
_entity.pdbx_description
1 polymer ?
#
loop_
_entity_poly.entity_id
_entity_poly.type
_entity_poly.pdbx_seq_one_letter_code
_entity_poly.pdbx_strand_id
1 'polypeptide(L)' 'MKSNNVALQHIASYLNAHGCKTLDEVDGALQLLIETAKVTQSQYRNGTAEKATSVPSIN' A
#
# COMPACT_ATOMS: atom_id res chain seq x y z
N MET A 1 -19.98 0.87 -0.87
CA MET A 1 -19.04 1.77 -0.15
C MET A 1 -18.14 1.07 0.90
N LYS A 2 -18.09 -0.27 0.99
CA LYS A 2 -17.27 -0.97 2.01
C LYS A 2 -15.76 -1.02 1.70
N SER A 3 -15.37 -1.00 0.42
CA SER A 3 -13.98 -1.22 0.00
C SER A 3 -13.01 -0.09 0.38
N ASN A 4 -13.52 1.15 0.49
CA ASN A 4 -12.66 2.30 0.81
C ASN A 4 -12.16 2.25 2.26
N ASN A 5 -12.92 1.68 3.19
CA ASN A 5 -12.53 1.63 4.60
C ASN A 5 -11.32 0.74 4.85
N VAL A 6 -11.20 -0.38 4.11
CA VAL A 6 -10.04 -1.28 4.23
C VAL A 6 -8.78 -0.60 3.71
N ALA A 7 -8.87 0.05 2.54
CA ALA A 7 -7.73 0.80 1.98
C ALA A 7 -7.26 1.92 2.92
N LEU A 8 -8.20 2.69 3.49
CA LEU A 8 -7.89 3.75 4.44
C LEU A 8 -7.21 3.22 5.72
N GLN A 9 -7.64 2.06 6.24
CA GLN A 9 -7.00 1.43 7.40
C GLN A 9 -5.56 1.02 7.10
N HIS A 10 -5.29 0.40 5.96
CA HIS A 10 -3.92 0.02 5.59
C HIS A 10 -3.01 1.23 5.36
N ILE A 11 -3.53 2.30 4.75
CA ILE A 11 -2.79 3.55 4.59
C ILE A 11 -2.46 4.14 5.96
N ALA A 12 -3.43 4.19 6.89
CA ALA A 12 -3.17 4.68 8.25
C ALA A 12 -2.12 3.82 8.99
N SER A 13 -2.20 2.49 8.88
CA SER A 13 -1.18 1.58 9.44
C SER A 13 0.20 1.82 8.85
N TYR A 14 0.29 2.03 7.53
CA TYR A 14 1.54 2.34 6.85
C TYR A 14 2.15 3.66 7.36
N LEU A 15 1.35 4.73 7.44
CA LEU A 15 1.80 6.05 7.92
C LEU A 15 2.28 5.98 9.38
N ASN A 16 1.55 5.24 10.23
CA ASN A 16 1.95 5.02 11.62
C ASN A 16 3.28 4.25 11.72
N ALA A 17 3.47 3.21 10.90
CA ALA A 17 4.71 2.44 10.86
C ALA A 17 5.90 3.25 10.31
N HIS A 18 5.63 4.17 9.37
CA HIS A 18 6.63 5.10 8.83
C HIS A 18 7.04 6.18 9.85
N GLY A 19 6.26 6.37 10.92
CA GLY A 19 6.57 7.28 12.00
C GLY A 19 6.42 8.76 11.65
N CYS A 20 5.54 9.09 10.69
CA CYS A 20 5.27 10.46 10.29
C CYS A 20 4.76 11.30 11.47
N LYS A 21 5.36 12.47 11.71
CA LYS A 21 5.00 13.42 12.78
C LYS A 21 4.45 14.74 12.24
N THR A 22 4.71 15.03 10.97
CA THR A 22 4.30 16.25 10.27
C THR A 22 3.50 15.91 9.00
N LEU A 23 2.77 16.89 8.48
CA LEU A 23 2.02 16.71 7.23
C LEU A 23 2.95 16.52 6.02
N ASP A 24 4.10 17.20 5.99
CA ASP A 24 5.09 17.03 4.92
C ASP A 24 5.64 15.59 4.87
N GLU A 25 5.88 14.98 6.04
CA GLU A 25 6.28 13.57 6.12
C GLU A 25 5.16 12.62 5.69
N VAL A 26 3.90 12.95 5.99
CA VAL A 26 2.74 12.20 5.49
C VAL A 26 2.67 12.27 3.97
N ASP A 27 2.81 13.45 3.39
CA ASP A 27 2.79 13.64 1.93
C ASP A 27 3.92 12.86 1.25
N GLY A 28 5.14 12.91 1.81
CA GLY A 28 6.27 12.13 1.31
C GLY A 28 6.03 10.62 1.38
N ALA A 29 5.50 10.11 2.49
CA ALA A 29 5.19 8.69 2.65
C ALA A 29 4.07 8.23 1.70
N LEU A 30 3.02 9.05 1.51
CA LEU A 30 1.96 8.75 0.54
C LEU A 30 2.47 8.74 -0.90
N GLN A 31 3.36 9.66 -1.25
CA GLN A 31 4.00 9.68 -2.57
C GLN A 31 4.81 8.39 -2.81
N LEU A 32 5.60 7.95 -1.84
CA LEU A 32 6.35 6.69 -1.90
C LEU A 32 5.42 5.48 -2.07
N LEU A 33 4.30 5.45 -1.34
CA LEU A 33 3.30 4.40 -1.46
C LEU A 33 2.69 4.35 -2.86
N ILE A 34 2.38 5.51 -3.45
CA ILE A 34 1.84 5.63 -4.82
C ILE A 34 2.87 5.14 -5.85
N GLU A 35 4.13 5.53 -5.72
CA GLU A 35 5.21 5.09 -6.62
C GLU A 35 5.40 3.58 -6.55
N THR A 36 5.43 3.03 -5.34
CA THR A 36 5.50 1.58 -5.11
C THR A 36 4.31 0.87 -5.75
N ALA A 37 3.09 1.38 -5.58
CA ALA A 37 1.89 0.80 -6.19
C ALA A 37 1.95 0.81 -7.72
N LYS A 38 2.49 1.87 -8.34
CA LYS A 38 2.71 1.95 -9.79
C LYS A 38 3.73 0.92 -10.28
N VAL A 39 4.84 0.75 -9.55
CA VAL A 39 5.84 -0.28 -9.86
C VAL A 39 5.21 -1.66 -9.78
N THR A 40 4.49 -1.97 -8.71
CA THR A 40 3.78 -3.23 -8.53
C THR A 40 2.78 -3.47 -9.68
N GLN A 41 1.98 -2.45 -10.05
CA GLN A 41 1.07 -2.55 -11.19
C GLN A 41 1.81 -2.89 -12.49
N SER A 42 2.95 -2.24 -12.75
CA SER A 42 3.79 -2.54 -13.92
C SER A 42 4.30 -3.98 -13.90
N GLN A 43 4.77 -4.47 -12.76
CA GLN A 43 5.21 -5.85 -12.58
C GLN A 43 4.08 -6.87 -12.82
N TYR A 44 2.85 -6.57 -12.38
CA TYR A 44 1.68 -7.41 -12.70
C TYR A 44 1.42 -7.47 -14.20
N ARG A 45 1.49 -6.32 -14.89
CA ARG A 45 1.30 -6.24 -16.35
C ARG A 45 2.37 -7.03 -17.10
N ASN A 46 3.60 -7.02 -16.60
CA ASN A 46 4.75 -7.66 -17.24
C ASN A 46 4.96 -9.11 -16.78
N GLY A 47 4.08 -9.65 -15.93
CA GLY A 47 4.17 -11.04 -15.43
C GLY A 47 5.34 -11.30 -14.48
N THR A 48 6.00 -10.26 -13.97
CA THR A 48 7.18 -10.34 -13.09
C THR A 48 6.84 -10.12 -11.62
N ALA A 49 5.61 -9.71 -11.29
CA ALA A 49 5.19 -9.60 -9.90
C ALA A 49 5.04 -11.00 -9.29
N GLU A 50 5.51 -11.18 -8.06
CA GLU A 50 4.89 -12.16 -7.18
C GLU A 50 3.40 -11.84 -7.19
N LYS A 51 2.58 -12.76 -7.73
CA LYS A 51 1.14 -12.63 -7.61
C LYS A 51 0.87 -12.45 -6.12
N ALA A 52 -0.05 -11.58 -5.75
CA ALA A 52 -0.73 -11.63 -4.47
C ALA A 52 -1.57 -12.92 -4.46
N THR A 53 -0.90 -14.07 -4.54
CA THR A 53 -1.46 -15.37 -4.28
C THR A 53 -1.80 -15.33 -2.81
N SER A 54 -3.08 -15.06 -2.59
CA SER A 54 -3.86 -15.42 -1.42
C SER A 54 -3.11 -15.27 -0.11
N VAL A 55 -3.42 -14.20 0.62
CA VAL A 55 -3.28 -14.16 2.07
C VAL A 55 -3.57 -15.57 2.60
N PRO A 56 -2.64 -16.25 3.29
CA PRO A 56 -2.92 -17.58 3.79
C PRO A 56 -4.18 -17.48 4.65
N SER A 57 -5.25 -18.15 4.25
CA SER A 57 -6.42 -18.32 5.10
C SER A 57 -5.92 -19.00 6.37
N ILE A 58 -5.89 -18.27 7.47
CA ILE A 58 -5.61 -18.83 8.79
C ILE A 58 -6.78 -19.77 9.10
N ASN A 59 -6.51 -21.07 9.13
CA ASN A 59 -7.42 -22.10 9.65
C ASN A 59 -7.60 -21.96 11.16
#